data_AF-A0A258IGL6-F1
#
_entry.id   AF-A0A258IGL6-F1
#
_cell.length_a   1.000
_cell.length_b   1.000
_cell.length_c   1.000
_cell.angle_alpha   90.00
_cell.angle_beta   90.00
_cell.angle_gamma   90.00
#
_symmetry.space_group_name_H-M   'P 1'
#
loop_
_entity.id
_entity.type
_entity.pdbx_description
1 polymer ?
#
loop_
_entity_poly.entity_id
_entity_poly.type
_entity_poly.pdbx_seq_one_letter_code
_entity_poly.pdbx_strand_id
1 'polypeptide(L)' 'MENIVSGYVSKRSRDLYRPPKGVRVVLIAPEAEVAAVDAWGVPAGKASRAEAIRFLIKKGLEAVSDADQPSAPPVP' A
#
# COMPACT_ATOMS: atom_id res chain seq x y z
N MET A 1 18.03 33.72 -12.17
CA MET A 1 16.62 34.02 -11.86
C MET A 1 16.08 32.87 -11.03
N GLU A 2 16.27 32.95 -9.71
CA GLU A 2 15.61 32.07 -8.74
C GLU A 2 14.15 32.48 -8.62
N ASN A 3 13.22 31.62 -9.04
CA ASN A 3 11.81 31.80 -8.74
C ASN A 3 11.46 30.99 -7.50
N ILE A 4 11.41 31.74 -6.40
CA ILE A 4 10.81 31.40 -5.13
C ILE A 4 9.31 31.15 -5.38
N VAL A 5 8.88 29.88 -5.36
CA VAL A 5 7.47 29.55 -5.08
C VAL A 5 7.40 29.07 -3.63
N SER A 6 7.74 30.00 -2.73
CA SER A 6 7.49 29.88 -1.30
C SER A 6 6.03 30.21 -1.02
N GLY A 7 5.30 29.19 -0.58
CA GLY A 7 4.26 29.30 0.44
C GLY A 7 3.14 30.32 0.21
N TYR A 8 2.06 29.89 -0.44
CA TYR A 8 0.71 30.41 -0.17
C TYR A 8 -0.35 29.30 -0.16
N VAL A 9 -0.08 28.21 0.57
CA VAL A 9 -1.17 27.29 0.95
C VAL A 9 -1.83 27.85 2.20
N SER A 10 -2.87 28.64 1.98
CA SER A 10 -3.83 29.09 2.99
C SER A 10 -4.18 27.95 3.96
N LYS A 11 -4.10 28.21 5.27
CA LYS A 11 -4.48 27.27 6.35
C LYS A 11 -5.90 26.69 6.17
N ARG A 12 -6.78 27.32 5.38
CA ARG A 12 -8.15 26.83 5.11
C ARG A 12 -8.24 25.74 4.04
N SER A 13 -7.22 25.57 3.20
CA SER A 13 -7.28 24.61 2.08
C SER A 13 -6.78 23.21 2.46
N ARG A 14 -6.15 23.06 3.64
CA ARG A 14 -5.61 21.78 4.11
C ARG A 14 -6.71 20.82 4.60
N ASP A 15 -7.90 21.34 4.92
CA ASP A 15 -9.05 20.55 5.43
C ASP A 15 -10.00 20.06 4.32
N LEU A 16 -9.80 20.46 3.06
CA LEU A 16 -10.73 20.17 1.95
C LEU A 16 -10.30 19.02 1.05
N TYR A 17 -9.03 18.60 1.09
CA TYR A 17 -8.59 17.41 0.36
C TYR A 17 -8.63 16.19 1.27
N ARG A 18 -9.83 15.63 1.44
CA ARG A 18 -9.98 14.26 1.92
C ARG A 18 -9.80 13.36 0.70
N PRO A 19 -8.67 12.63 0.55
CA PRO A 19 -8.55 11.70 -0.56
C PRO A 19 -9.74 10.73 -0.51
N PRO A 20 -10.32 10.36 -1.66
CA PRO A 20 -11.44 9.45 -1.71
C PRO A 20 -11.10 8.20 -0.88
N LYS A 21 -11.99 7.83 0.03
CA LYS A 21 -11.77 6.67 0.92
C LYS A 21 -11.80 5.39 0.08
N GLY A 22 -10.60 4.92 -0.27
CA GLY A 22 -10.39 3.64 -0.93
C GLY A 22 -10.55 3.71 -2.45
N VAL A 23 -9.56 3.18 -3.16
CA VAL A 23 -9.66 2.87 -4.59
C VAL A 23 -10.17 1.44 -4.70
N ARG A 24 -11.17 1.20 -5.57
CA ARG A 24 -11.58 -0.16 -5.91
C ARG A 24 -10.69 -0.67 -7.04
N VAL A 25 -10.06 -1.81 -6.81
CA VAL A 25 -9.26 -2.52 -7.81
C VAL A 25 -9.95 -3.85 -8.09
N VAL A 26 -10.15 -4.16 -9.36
CA VAL A 26 -10.65 -5.45 -9.81
C VAL A 26 -9.47 -6.23 -10.38
N LEU A 27 -9.28 -7.46 -9.91
CA LEU A 27 -8.20 -8.35 -10.34
C LEU A 27 -8.84 -9.62 -10.89
N ILE A 28 -8.30 -10.12 -12.00
CA ILE A 28 -8.67 -11.41 -12.56
C ILE A 28 -7.56 -12.39 -12.17
N ALA A 29 -7.93 -13.45 -11.48
CA ALA A 29 -7.02 -14.51 -11.04
C ALA A 29 -7.63 -15.88 -11.34
N PRO A 30 -6.82 -16.94 -11.53
CA PRO A 30 -7.30 -18.30 -11.63
C PRO A 30 -8.14 -18.70 -10.40
N GLU A 31 -9.18 -19.50 -10.62
CA GLU A 31 -10.08 -19.94 -9.54
C GLU A 31 -9.35 -20.67 -8.42
N ALA A 32 -8.33 -21.48 -8.77
CA ALA A 32 -7.50 -22.19 -7.80
C ALA A 32 -6.76 -21.24 -6.84
N GLU A 33 -6.29 -20.08 -7.33
CA GLU A 33 -5.60 -19.09 -6.48
C GLU A 33 -6.58 -18.39 -5.55
N VAL A 34 -7.78 -18.07 -6.05
CA VAL A 34 -8.84 -17.49 -5.22
C VAL A 34 -9.24 -18.45 -4.11
N ALA A 35 -9.41 -19.73 -4.43
CA ALA A 35 -9.73 -20.78 -3.46
C ALA A 35 -8.61 -20.96 -2.42
N ALA A 36 -7.34 -20.89 -2.83
CA ALA A 36 -6.20 -20.96 -1.91
C ALA A 36 -6.19 -19.78 -0.92
N VAL A 37 -6.50 -18.57 -1.38
CA VAL A 37 -6.61 -17.38 -0.51
C VAL A 37 -7.75 -17.54 0.50
N ASP A 38 -8.89 -18.09 0.08
CA ASP A 38 -10.02 -18.31 0.99
C ASP A 38 -9.73 -19.38 2.03
N ALA A 39 -9.13 -20.50 1.61
CA ALA A 39 -8.74 -21.60 2.48
C ALA A 39 -7.69 -21.18 3.52
N TRP A 40 -6.80 -20.24 3.18
CA TRP A 40 -5.83 -19.67 4.11
C TRP A 40 -6.39 -18.54 4.96
N GLY A 41 -7.18 -17.64 4.37
CA GLY A 41 -7.59 -16.37 4.98
C GLY A 41 -8.52 -16.54 6.17
N VAL A 42 -9.44 -17.51 6.13
CA VAL A 42 -10.37 -17.78 7.23
C VAL A 42 -9.66 -18.33 8.47
N PRO A 43 -8.82 -19.40 8.37
CA PRO A 43 -8.00 -19.86 9.50
C PRO A 43 -7.05 -18.79 10.04
N ALA A 44 -6.54 -17.90 9.18
CA ALA A 44 -5.66 -16.80 9.59
C ALA A 44 -6.39 -15.61 10.26
N GLY A 45 -7.69 -15.75 10.54
CA GLY A 45 -8.49 -14.76 11.26
C GLY A 45 -8.81 -13.50 10.46
N LYS A 46 -8.80 -13.55 9.12
CA LYS A 46 -9.16 -12.41 8.26
C LYS A 46 -10.68 -12.32 8.13
N ALA A 47 -11.24 -11.13 8.27
CA ALA A 47 -12.69 -10.91 8.23
C ALA A 47 -13.27 -11.02 6.81
N SER A 48 -12.43 -10.94 5.78
CA SER A 48 -12.86 -11.13 4.38
C SER A 48 -11.70 -11.50 3.46
N ARG A 49 -12.04 -12.07 2.29
CA ARG A 49 -11.08 -12.27 1.19
C ARG A 49 -10.33 -10.98 0.82
N ALA A 50 -11.03 -9.85 0.76
CA ALA A 50 -10.42 -8.57 0.43
C ALA A 50 -9.43 -8.08 1.51
N GLU A 51 -9.62 -8.45 2.77
CA GLU A 51 -8.66 -8.19 3.83
C GLU A 51 -7.44 -9.12 3.73
N ALA A 52 -7.66 -10.40 3.44
CA ALA A 52 -6.59 -11.37 3.19
C ALA A 52 -5.70 -10.90 2.02
N ILE A 53 -6.29 -10.48 0.91
CA ILE A 53 -5.57 -9.94 -0.25
C ILE A 53 -4.78 -8.68 0.12
N ARG A 54 -5.37 -7.74 0.86
CA ARG A 54 -4.66 -6.53 1.32
C ARG A 54 -3.47 -6.85 2.21
N PHE A 55 -3.61 -7.86 3.08
CA PHE A 55 -2.51 -8.32 3.91
C PHE A 55 -1.37 -8.91 3.08
N LEU A 56 -1.68 -9.76 2.09
CA LEU A 56 -0.68 -10.37 1.22
C LEU A 56 0.05 -9.32 0.36
N ILE A 57 -0.69 -8.37 -0.22
CA ILE A 57 -0.10 -7.24 -0.95
C ILE A 57 0.85 -6.45 -0.05
N LYS A 58 0.42 -6.13 1.18
CA LYS A 58 1.27 -5.42 2.15
C LYS A 58 2.57 -6.19 2.43
N LYS A 59 2.48 -7.51 2.65
CA LYS A 59 3.66 -8.35 2.90
C LYS A 59 4.60 -8.43 1.71
N GLY A 60 4.06 -8.51 0.49
CA GLY A 60 4.87 -8.46 -0.73
C GLY A 60 5.59 -7.11 -0.90
N LEU A 61 4.91 -6.00 -0.62
CA LEU A 61 5.50 -4.66 -0.68
C LEU A 61 6.60 -4.46 0.39
N GLU A 62 6.40 -4.95 1.61
CA GLU A 62 7.41 -4.94 2.67
C GLU A 62 8.66 -5.71 2.23
N ALA A 63 8.49 -6.93 1.68
CA ALA A 63 9.62 -7.75 1.22
C ALA A 63 10.43 -7.11 0.09
N VAL A 64 9.77 -6.39 -0.84
CA VAL A 64 10.46 -5.64 -1.90
C VAL A 64 11.16 -4.40 -1.35
N SER A 65 10.53 -3.68 -0.43
CA SER A 65 11.13 -2.49 0.20
C SER A 65 12.40 -2.81 0.98
N ASP A 66 12.45 -3.97 1.65
CA ASP A 66 13.62 -4.40 2.41
C ASP A 66 14.76 -4.89 1.49
N ALA A 67 14.42 -5.43 0.32
CA ALA A 67 15.40 -5.89 -0.68
C ALA A 67 16.07 -4.74 -1.44
N ASP A 68 15.43 -3.56 -1.50
CA ASP A 68 15.88 -2.40 -2.27
C ASP A 68 16.65 -1.37 -1.42
N GLN A 69 17.01 -1.71 -0.17
CA GLN A 69 18.03 -0.94 0.55
C GLN A 69 19.42 -1.36 0.07
N PRO A 70 20.14 -0.51 -0.71
CA PRO A 70 21.57 -0.69 -0.83
C PRO A 70 22.15 -0.57 0.58
N SER A 71 22.69 -1.66 1.11
CA SER A 71 23.47 -1.65 2.35
C SER A 71 24.48 -0.50 2.24
N ALA A 72 24.25 0.56 3.02
CA ALA A 72 25.17 1.69 3.04
C ALA A 72 26.57 1.12 3.36
N PRO A 73 27.61 1.45 2.58
CA PRO A 73 28.95 0.98 2.89
C PRO A 73 29.31 1.44 4.32
N PRO A 74 29.99 0.60 5.10
CA PRO A 74 30.39 0.97 6.46
C PRO A 74 31.18 2.27 6.39
N VAL A 75 30.68 3.30 7.05
CA VAL A 75 31.39 4.57 7.21
C VAL A 75 32.62 4.29 8.09
N PRO A 76 33.85 4.58 7.62
CA PRO A 76 35.07 4.37 8.39
C PRO A 76 35.17 5.29 9.62
#